data_AF-A0A6L4Z4T1-F1
#
_entry.id   AF-A0A6L4Z4T1-F1
#
_cell.length_a   1.000
_cell.length_b   1.000
_cell.length_c   1.000
_cell.angle_alpha   90.00
_cell.angle_beta   90.00
_cell.angle_gamma   90.00
#
_symmetry.space_group_name_H-M   'P 1'
#
loop_
_entity.id
_entity.type
_entity.pdbx_description
1 polymer ?
#
loop_
_entity_poly.entity_id
_entity_poly.type
_entity_poly.pdbx_seq_one_letter_code
_entity_poly.pdbx_strand_id
1 'polypeptide(L)'
;MKANMRKLFSIAGLDTEQIEIRKERVELVNCPLREMMCNTHLSMVNKRYLEAEQHRKEKEFNVSIDKLKSAFFKTTELLDHPCTRCVHNYQSIIIDSLENIHVELDRTTSGFFGNKRLLATFLKSSEVLEEFKNLRLSYKFQLKESYNRFLGNYLN
;
A
#
# COMPACT_ATOMS: atom_id res chain seq x y z
N MET A 1 -54.94 33.63 -9.50
CA MET A 1 -54.25 33.97 -10.78
C MET A 1 -52.75 33.97 -10.53
N LYS A 2 -52.03 33.16 -11.34
CA LYS A 2 -50.59 33.10 -11.64
C LYS A 2 -49.58 33.82 -10.72
N ALA A 3 -48.84 33.03 -9.93
CA ALA A 3 -47.46 33.37 -9.55
C ALA A 3 -46.49 32.65 -10.50
N ASN A 4 -45.48 33.40 -10.93
CA ASN A 4 -44.65 33.19 -12.10
C ASN A 4 -43.43 32.32 -11.76
N MET A 5 -43.12 31.38 -12.66
CA MET A 5 -41.94 30.52 -12.63
C MET A 5 -40.67 31.32 -12.92
N ARG A 6 -39.72 31.33 -11.98
CA ARG A 6 -38.29 31.39 -12.32
C ARG A 6 -37.50 30.43 -11.44
N LYS A 7 -37.15 29.30 -12.04
CA LYS A 7 -35.96 28.50 -11.75
C LYS A 7 -34.80 29.41 -11.39
N LEU A 8 -34.17 29.18 -10.23
CA LEU A 8 -32.72 29.18 -10.12
C LEU A 8 -32.32 28.10 -9.09
N PHE A 9 -31.89 26.98 -9.66
CA PHE A 9 -30.96 25.97 -9.15
C PHE A 9 -30.62 25.96 -7.66
N SER A 10 -30.95 24.86 -6.99
CA SER A 10 -29.99 24.22 -6.10
C SER A 10 -30.14 22.71 -6.22
N ILE A 11 -29.19 22.10 -6.93
CA ILE A 11 -29.00 20.65 -7.00
C ILE A 11 -28.41 20.26 -5.65
N ALA A 12 -29.28 20.13 -4.65
CA ALA A 12 -28.96 19.51 -3.38
C ALA A 12 -29.64 18.15 -3.38
N GLY A 13 -28.93 17.11 -3.85
CA GLY A 13 -29.49 15.77 -3.74
C GLY A 13 -28.94 14.67 -4.63
N LEU A 14 -27.90 14.90 -5.44
CA LEU A 14 -27.31 13.83 -6.25
C LEU A 14 -25.79 13.89 -6.22
N ASP A 15 -25.21 12.75 -5.84
CA ASP A 15 -23.84 12.30 -6.10
C ASP A 15 -22.75 12.49 -5.06
N THR A 16 -23.08 12.58 -3.76
CA THR A 16 -22.06 12.37 -2.71
C THR A 16 -21.52 10.93 -2.73
N GLU A 17 -22.34 9.92 -3.07
CA GLU A 17 -21.91 8.51 -3.16
C GLU A 17 -21.00 8.23 -4.38
N GLN A 18 -21.15 8.94 -5.50
CA GLN A 18 -20.28 8.73 -6.67
C GLN A 18 -18.92 9.43 -6.55
N ILE A 19 -18.82 10.46 -5.72
CA ILE A 19 -17.56 11.19 -5.48
C ILE A 19 -16.63 10.42 -4.53
N GLU A 20 -17.17 9.64 -3.58
CA GLU A 20 -16.35 8.78 -2.72
C GLU A 20 -15.77 7.58 -3.49
N ILE A 21 -16.58 6.90 -4.30
CA ILE A 21 -16.11 5.74 -5.10
C ILE A 21 -15.05 6.15 -6.14
N ARG A 22 -15.12 7.38 -6.68
CA ARG A 22 -14.09 7.89 -7.60
C ARG A 22 -12.80 8.34 -6.90
N LYS A 23 -12.85 8.71 -5.63
CA LYS A 23 -11.65 9.05 -4.83
C LYS A 23 -10.93 7.81 -4.27
N GLU A 24 -11.62 6.68 -4.13
CA GLU A 24 -11.01 5.39 -3.75
C GLU A 24 -10.13 4.77 -4.84
N ARG A 25 -10.16 5.32 -6.06
CA ARG A 25 -9.13 5.07 -7.06
C ARG A 25 -7.86 5.85 -6.68
N VAL A 26 -7.33 5.61 -5.48
CA VAL A 26 -5.93 5.91 -5.20
C VAL A 26 -5.14 4.98 -6.09
N GLU A 27 -4.57 5.59 -7.11
CA GLU A 27 -3.74 5.02 -8.15
C GLU A 27 -2.43 4.51 -7.55
N LEU A 28 -2.49 3.43 -6.77
CA LEU A 28 -1.38 2.49 -6.71
C LEU A 28 -1.33 1.78 -8.08
N VAL A 29 -0.91 2.54 -9.09
CA VAL A 29 -0.40 2.14 -10.42
C VAL A 29 -1.32 1.25 -11.24
N ASN A 30 -1.79 1.77 -12.39
CA ASN A 30 -2.31 0.96 -13.50
C ASN A 30 -1.28 -0.14 -13.83
N CYS A 31 -1.51 -1.37 -13.37
CA CYS A 31 -0.71 -2.50 -13.82
C CYS A 31 -0.91 -2.61 -15.34
N PRO A 32 0.14 -2.49 -16.17
CA PRO A 32 -0.01 -2.52 -17.62
C PRO A 32 -0.59 -3.85 -18.10
N LEU A 33 -0.40 -4.91 -17.32
CA LEU A 33 -1.07 -6.20 -17.47
C LEU A 33 -2.44 -6.12 -16.79
N ARG A 34 -3.47 -5.74 -17.53
CA ARG A 34 -4.88 -5.72 -17.09
C ARG A 34 -5.48 -7.13 -16.95
N GLU A 35 -4.68 -8.12 -16.61
CA GLU A 35 -5.19 -9.46 -16.39
C GLU A 35 -6.10 -9.47 -15.16
N MET A 36 -7.27 -10.10 -15.30
CA MET A 36 -8.33 -10.09 -14.29
C MET A 36 -7.86 -10.62 -12.92
N MET A 37 -6.92 -11.58 -12.93
CA MET A 37 -6.30 -12.15 -11.73
C MET A 37 -5.41 -11.14 -10.97
N CYS A 38 -4.67 -10.28 -11.69
CA CYS A 38 -3.91 -9.21 -11.07
C CYS A 38 -4.86 -8.25 -10.33
N ASN A 39 -5.97 -7.87 -10.95
CA ASN A 39 -6.90 -6.90 -10.34
C ASN A 39 -7.50 -7.37 -9.00
N THR A 40 -7.82 -8.66 -8.85
CA THR A 40 -8.39 -9.18 -7.60
C THR A 40 -7.41 -9.08 -6.43
N HIS A 41 -6.19 -9.59 -6.60
CA HIS A 41 -5.21 -9.54 -5.51
C HIS A 41 -4.66 -8.13 -5.28
N LEU A 42 -4.46 -7.35 -6.36
CA LEU A 42 -4.03 -5.96 -6.26
C LEU A 42 -5.08 -5.09 -5.59
N SER A 43 -6.38 -5.36 -5.79
CA SER A 43 -7.46 -4.69 -5.07
C SER A 43 -7.36 -4.92 -3.56
N MET A 44 -7.04 -6.14 -3.12
CA MET A 44 -6.83 -6.43 -1.69
C MET A 44 -5.62 -5.71 -1.11
N VAL A 45 -4.51 -5.66 -1.87
CA VAL A 45 -3.31 -4.90 -1.49
C VAL A 45 -3.65 -3.41 -1.36
N ASN A 46 -4.36 -2.86 -2.34
CA ASN A 46 -4.74 -1.45 -2.39
C ASN A 46 -5.67 -1.09 -1.21
N LYS A 47 -6.67 -1.93 -0.93
CA LYS A 47 -7.55 -1.74 0.22
C LYS A 47 -6.77 -1.67 1.53
N ARG A 48 -5.86 -2.62 1.78
CA ARG A 48 -5.04 -2.65 3.00
C ARG A 48 -4.13 -1.43 3.10
N TYR A 49 -3.55 -1.00 1.99
CA TYR A 49 -2.74 0.21 1.94
C TYR A 49 -3.57 1.46 2.28
N LEU A 50 -4.77 1.59 1.72
CA LEU A 50 -5.65 2.73 2.00
C LEU A 50 -6.10 2.78 3.46
N GLU A 51 -6.45 1.62 4.02
CA GLU A 51 -6.71 1.50 5.46
C GLU A 51 -5.50 1.94 6.28
N ALA A 52 -4.28 1.53 5.88
CA ALA A 52 -3.06 1.97 6.57
C ALA A 52 -2.86 3.48 6.53
N GLU A 53 -3.06 4.11 5.37
CA GLU A 53 -2.94 5.57 5.21
C GLU A 53 -4.00 6.30 6.04
N GLN A 54 -5.20 5.75 6.15
CA GLN A 54 -6.25 6.32 7.01
C GLN A 54 -5.85 6.24 8.50
N HIS A 55 -5.44 5.08 8.99
CA HIS A 55 -4.98 4.92 10.37
C HIS A 55 -3.76 5.79 10.68
N ARG A 56 -2.86 6.00 9.70
CA ARG A 56 -1.73 6.93 9.84
C ARG A 56 -2.20 8.36 10.08
N LYS A 57 -3.19 8.84 9.32
CA LYS A 57 -3.77 10.19 9.49
C LYS A 57 -4.39 10.36 10.88
N GLU A 58 -5.00 9.31 11.39
CA GLU A 58 -5.62 9.25 12.73
C GLU A 58 -4.59 9.04 13.86
N LYS A 59 -3.29 8.95 13.54
CA LYS A 59 -2.18 8.66 14.47
C LYS A 59 -2.27 7.29 15.15
N GLU A 60 -3.04 6.38 14.58
CA GLU A 60 -3.11 4.97 14.96
C GLU A 60 -1.96 4.19 14.31
N PHE A 61 -0.72 4.61 14.58
CA PHE A 61 0.48 4.11 13.89
C PHE A 61 0.64 2.60 13.98
N ASN A 62 0.30 1.98 15.12
CA ASN A 62 0.44 0.55 15.31
C ASN A 62 -0.45 -0.24 14.33
N VAL A 63 -1.70 0.21 14.17
CA VAL A 63 -2.67 -0.37 13.23
C VAL A 63 -2.24 -0.12 11.79
N SER A 64 -1.77 1.09 11.50
CA SER A 64 -1.23 1.44 10.18
C SER A 64 -0.06 0.52 9.76
N ILE A 65 0.90 0.28 10.66
CA ILE A 65 2.03 -0.63 10.43
C ILE A 65 1.54 -2.06 10.16
N ASP A 66 0.56 -2.56 10.93
CA ASP A 66 0.00 -3.90 10.71
C ASP A 66 -0.70 -4.04 9.35
N LYS A 67 -1.39 -2.99 8.92
CA LYS A 67 -2.05 -2.95 7.61
C LYS A 67 -1.02 -2.91 6.47
N LEU A 68 0.06 -2.12 6.60
CA LEU A 68 1.16 -2.14 5.63
C LEU A 68 1.87 -3.49 5.57
N LYS A 69 2.14 -4.11 6.73
CA LYS A 69 2.67 -5.49 6.81
C LYS A 69 1.76 -6.47 6.08
N SER A 70 0.47 -6.42 6.36
CA SER A 70 -0.52 -7.26 5.70
C SER A 70 -0.61 -7.01 4.19
N ALA A 71 -0.49 -5.76 3.74
CA ALA A 71 -0.45 -5.42 2.33
C ALA A 71 0.80 -6.01 1.65
N PHE A 72 1.98 -5.87 2.28
CA PHE A 72 3.24 -6.39 1.77
C PHE A 72 3.20 -7.91 1.59
N PHE A 73 2.77 -8.66 2.60
CA PHE A 73 2.66 -10.12 2.48
C PHE A 73 1.64 -10.56 1.43
N LYS A 74 0.58 -9.78 1.20
CA LYS A 74 -0.34 -10.10 0.11
C LYS A 74 0.32 -9.96 -1.26
N THR A 75 1.28 -9.05 -1.40
CA THR A 75 2.07 -8.94 -2.63
C THR A 75 3.01 -10.13 -2.85
N THR A 76 3.49 -10.79 -1.77
CA THR A 76 4.40 -11.94 -1.92
C THR A 76 3.69 -13.17 -2.46
N GLU A 77 2.37 -13.29 -2.25
CA GLU A 77 1.54 -14.33 -2.87
C GLU A 77 1.45 -14.20 -4.42
N LEU A 78 1.87 -13.06 -4.98
CA LEU A 78 1.79 -12.76 -6.41
C LEU A 78 3.15 -12.84 -7.13
N LEU A 79 4.22 -13.26 -6.44
CA LEU A 79 5.56 -13.27 -7.02
C LEU A 79 5.72 -14.30 -8.14
N ASP A 80 4.99 -15.42 -8.07
CA ASP A 80 4.97 -16.47 -9.10
C ASP A 80 3.89 -16.25 -10.19
N HIS A 81 3.20 -15.09 -10.16
CA HIS A 81 2.16 -14.76 -11.14
C HIS A 81 2.73 -13.81 -12.21
N PRO A 82 2.20 -13.78 -13.46
CA PRO A 82 2.48 -12.73 -14.45
C PRO A 82 2.46 -11.27 -13.94
N CYS A 83 1.85 -11.00 -12.78
CA CYS A 83 1.81 -9.70 -12.14
C CYS A 83 3.12 -9.31 -11.42
N THR A 84 4.20 -10.13 -11.43
CA THR A 84 5.45 -9.89 -10.67
C THR A 84 6.02 -8.49 -10.88
N ARG A 85 5.93 -7.96 -12.11
CA ARG A 85 6.39 -6.60 -12.43
C ARG A 85 5.63 -5.52 -11.65
N CYS A 86 4.32 -5.70 -11.46
CA CYS A 86 3.48 -4.79 -10.69
C CYS A 86 3.76 -4.96 -9.19
N VAL A 87 3.93 -6.20 -8.72
CA VAL A 87 4.25 -6.55 -7.32
C VAL A 87 5.43 -5.74 -6.77
N HIS A 88 6.54 -5.65 -7.51
CA HIS A 88 7.70 -4.89 -7.04
C HIS A 88 7.44 -3.39 -6.84
N ASN A 89 6.60 -2.80 -7.68
CA ASN A 89 6.20 -1.40 -7.51
C ASN A 89 5.34 -1.23 -6.26
N TYR A 90 4.35 -2.11 -6.03
CA TYR A 90 3.54 -2.08 -4.80
C TYR A 90 4.41 -2.27 -3.55
N GLN A 91 5.32 -3.24 -3.56
CA GLN A 91 6.24 -3.47 -2.44
C GLN A 91 7.07 -2.24 -2.13
N SER A 92 7.58 -1.55 -3.16
CA SER A 92 8.37 -0.33 -2.97
C SER A 92 7.52 0.77 -2.33
N ILE A 93 6.29 1.00 -2.80
CA ILE A 93 5.41 2.04 -2.24
C ILE A 93 5.00 1.71 -0.79
N ILE A 94 4.75 0.44 -0.47
CA ILE A 94 4.45 0.00 0.90
C ILE A 94 5.66 0.22 1.81
N ILE A 95 6.87 -0.10 1.36
CA ILE A 95 8.11 0.15 2.10
C ILE A 95 8.26 1.66 2.34
N ASP A 96 8.12 2.49 1.30
CA ASP A 96 8.25 3.94 1.41
C ASP A 96 7.24 4.53 2.41
N SER A 97 5.99 4.04 2.42
CA SER A 97 5.00 4.48 3.41
C SER A 97 5.41 4.09 4.84
N LEU A 98 5.92 2.87 5.04
CA LEU A 98 6.40 2.42 6.35
C LEU A 98 7.65 3.21 6.81
N GLU A 99 8.58 3.52 5.90
CA GLU A 99 9.74 4.36 6.18
C GLU A 99 9.32 5.77 6.63
N ASN A 100 8.30 6.33 5.98
CA ASN A 100 7.74 7.62 6.38
C ASN A 100 7.10 7.58 7.78
N ILE A 101 6.37 6.51 8.13
CA ILE A 101 5.85 6.30 9.49
C ILE A 101 7.00 6.16 10.50
N HIS A 102 8.03 5.39 10.16
CA HIS A 102 9.20 5.18 11.00
C HIS A 102 9.91 6.52 11.32
N VAL A 103 10.16 7.35 10.31
CA VAL A 103 10.77 8.68 10.49
C VAL A 103 9.88 9.60 11.34
N GLU A 104 8.56 9.53 11.15
CA GLU A 104 7.61 10.31 11.96
C GLU A 104 7.64 9.88 13.44
N LEU A 105 7.68 8.57 13.69
CA LEU A 105 7.79 8.00 15.03
C LEU A 105 9.13 8.30 15.69
N ASP A 106 10.24 8.23 14.96
CA ASP A 106 11.56 8.64 15.45
C ASP A 106 11.54 10.08 15.96
N ARG A 107 11.10 11.01 15.10
CA ARG A 107 10.98 12.44 15.46
C ARG A 107 10.10 12.68 16.68
N THR A 108 9.05 11.87 16.85
CA THR A 108 8.10 12.00 17.95
C THR A 108 8.60 11.38 19.26
N THR A 109 9.45 10.36 19.19
CA THR A 109 9.95 9.60 20.35
C THR A 109 11.34 10.07 20.82
N SER A 110 12.10 10.70 19.93
CA SER A 110 13.43 11.25 20.17
C SER A 110 13.40 12.57 20.96
N GLY A 111 14.52 12.89 21.62
CA GLY A 111 14.67 14.09 22.44
C GLY A 111 14.14 13.98 23.88
N PHE A 112 14.34 15.06 24.65
CA PHE A 112 14.01 15.14 26.08
C PHE A 112 12.50 15.12 26.36
N PHE A 113 11.70 15.72 25.47
CA PHE A 113 10.24 15.75 25.54
C PHE A 113 9.56 14.71 24.62
N GLY A 114 10.32 13.75 24.09
CA GLY A 114 9.80 12.74 23.18
C GLY A 114 8.71 11.88 23.85
N ASN A 115 7.67 11.54 23.09
CA ASN A 115 6.58 10.71 23.59
C ASN A 115 7.01 9.24 23.69
N LYS A 116 7.54 8.84 24.85
CA LYS A 116 8.03 7.48 25.09
C LYS A 116 6.96 6.39 24.97
N ARG A 117 5.66 6.74 25.03
CA ARG A 117 4.58 5.76 24.82
C ARG A 117 4.58 5.19 23.41
N LEU A 118 5.09 5.94 22.44
CA LEU A 118 5.18 5.51 21.04
C LEU A 118 6.49 4.76 20.73
N LEU A 119 7.40 4.60 21.71
CA LEU A 119 8.69 3.92 21.49
C LEU A 119 8.51 2.48 21.05
N ALA A 120 7.55 1.74 21.64
CA ALA A 120 7.25 0.38 21.22
C ALA A 120 6.78 0.33 19.75
N THR A 121 5.96 1.29 19.33
CA THR A 121 5.49 1.40 17.94
C THR A 121 6.63 1.78 16.98
N PHE A 122 7.54 2.66 17.41
CA PHE A 122 8.77 2.97 16.68
C PHE A 122 9.62 1.71 16.46
N LEU A 123 9.91 0.94 17.52
CA LEU A 123 10.69 -0.29 17.42
C LEU A 123 10.01 -1.32 16.49
N LYS A 124 8.68 -1.47 16.59
CA LYS A 124 7.90 -2.30 15.67
C LYS A 124 8.08 -1.88 14.22
N SER A 125 8.06 -0.57 13.92
CA SER A 125 8.28 -0.10 12.55
C SER A 125 9.67 -0.48 12.02
N SER A 126 10.71 -0.43 12.86
CA SER A 126 12.07 -0.87 12.51
C SER A 126 12.11 -2.36 12.19
N GLU A 127 11.52 -3.19 13.05
CA GLU A 127 11.45 -4.64 12.89
C GLU A 127 10.77 -5.03 11.56
N VAL A 128 9.63 -4.41 11.26
CA VAL A 128 8.89 -4.68 10.02
C VAL A 128 9.67 -4.20 8.78
N LEU A 129 10.38 -3.07 8.86
CA LEU A 129 11.25 -2.62 7.75
C LEU A 129 12.39 -3.59 7.48
N GLU A 130 12.99 -4.15 8.53
CA GLU A 130 14.05 -5.15 8.40
C GLU A 130 13.50 -6.45 7.78
N GLU A 131 12.32 -6.89 8.24
CA GLU A 131 11.60 -8.04 7.69
C GLU A 131 11.35 -7.87 6.17
N PHE A 132 10.85 -6.71 5.74
CA PHE A 132 10.62 -6.42 4.32
C PHE A 132 11.90 -6.48 3.49
N LYS A 133 13.00 -5.92 4.01
CA LYS A 133 14.31 -5.94 3.34
C LYS A 133 14.83 -7.36 3.18
N ASN A 134 14.74 -8.17 4.23
CA ASN A 134 15.17 -9.57 4.21
C ASN A 134 14.37 -10.41 3.21
N LEU A 135 13.04 -10.25 3.19
CA LEU A 135 12.17 -10.94 2.23
C LEU A 135 12.50 -10.54 0.79
N ARG A 136 12.62 -9.24 0.51
CA ARG A 136 12.93 -8.75 -0.84
C ARG A 136 14.29 -9.25 -1.36
N LEU A 137 15.30 -9.34 -0.48
CA LEU A 137 16.59 -9.95 -0.82
C LEU A 137 16.44 -11.43 -1.15
N SER A 138 15.73 -12.19 -0.30
CA SER A 138 15.46 -13.62 -0.51
C SER A 138 14.83 -13.89 -1.88
N TYR A 139 13.79 -13.13 -2.24
CA TYR A 139 13.11 -13.29 -3.55
C TYR A 139 14.00 -12.93 -4.73
N LYS A 140 14.88 -11.92 -4.59
CA LYS A 140 15.84 -11.57 -5.64
C LYS A 140 16.83 -12.72 -5.90
N PHE A 141 17.24 -13.44 -4.86
CA PHE A 141 18.10 -14.62 -5.01
C PHE A 141 17.36 -15.78 -5.70
N GLN A 142 16.12 -16.07 -5.30
CA GLN A 142 15.30 -17.13 -5.90
C GLN A 142 15.04 -16.90 -7.40
N LEU A 143 14.71 -15.67 -7.81
CA LEU A 143 14.51 -15.33 -9.22
C LEU A 143 15.78 -15.51 -10.05
N LYS A 144 16.94 -15.12 -9.51
CA LYS A 144 18.24 -15.31 -10.18
C LYS A 144 18.58 -16.79 -10.35
N GLU A 145 18.28 -17.61 -9.35
CA GLU A 145 18.50 -19.05 -9.41
C GLU A 145 17.56 -19.74 -10.40
N SER A 146 16.27 -19.38 -10.40
CA SER A 146 15.29 -19.88 -11.36
C SER A 146 15.66 -19.53 -12.80
N TYR A 147 16.04 -18.28 -13.06
CA TYR A 147 16.53 -17.83 -14.37
C TYR A 147 17.77 -18.62 -14.84
N ASN A 148 18.74 -18.83 -13.94
CA ASN A 148 19.94 -19.60 -14.25
C ASN A 148 19.63 -21.07 -14.54
N ARG A 149 18.68 -21.70 -13.83
CA ARG A 149 18.24 -23.07 -14.13
C ARG A 149 17.51 -23.15 -15.48
N PHE A 150 16.69 -22.16 -15.80
CA PHE A 150 15.93 -22.15 -17.05
C PHE A 150 16.84 -21.94 -18.26
N LEU A 151 17.79 -21.00 -18.20
CA LEU A 151 18.72 -20.72 -19.31
C LEU A 151 19.93 -21.63 -19.36
N GLY A 152 20.37 -22.21 -18.23
CA GLY A 152 21.46 -23.19 -18.19
C GLY A 152 21.17 -24.45 -19.00
N ASN A 153 19.89 -24.74 -19.28
CA ASN A 153 19.46 -25.85 -20.14
C ASN A 153 19.44 -25.52 -21.64
N TYR A 154 19.63 -24.25 -22.04
CA TYR A 154 19.64 -23.82 -23.45
C TYR A 154 21.03 -23.46 -23.98
N LEU A 155 22.07 -23.58 -23.14
CA LEU A 155 23.46 -23.21 -23.49
C LEU A 155 24.44 -24.39 -23.45
N ASN A 156 23.95 -25.64 -23.40
CA ASN A 156 24.75 -26.85 -23.58
C ASN A 156 24.28 -27.64 -24.81
#